data_AF-A0A3A8HMP1-F1
#
_entry.id   AF-A0A3A8HMP1-F1
#
_cell.length_a   1.000
_cell.length_b   1.000
_cell.length_c   1.000
_cell.angle_alpha   90.00
_cell.angle_beta   90.00
_cell.angle_gamma   90.00
#
_symmetry.space_group_name_H-M   'P 1'
#
loop_
_entity.id
_entity.type
_entity.pdbx_description
1 polymer ?
#
loop_
_entity_poly.entity_id
_entity_poly.type
_entity_poly.pdbx_seq_one_letter_code
_entity_poly.pdbx_strand_id
1 'polypeptide(L)' 'MTTQERAALAQRLEDAELDLQGAMHGLDGSPEARTRLAEAREEHRAVEAHARVVLALQETSAAA' A
#
# COMPACT_ATOMS: atom_id res chain seq x y z
N MET A 1 15.76 4.70 -8.47
CA MET A 1 15.08 5.17 -7.26
C MET A 1 16.11 5.65 -6.24
N THR A 2 15.91 6.81 -5.64
CA THR A 2 16.78 7.37 -4.57
C THR A 2 16.41 6.80 -3.20
N THR A 3 17.25 7.03 -2.19
CA THR A 3 16.92 6.66 -0.80
C THR A 3 15.67 7.38 -0.28
N GLN A 4 15.46 8.63 -0.69
CA GLN A 4 14.28 9.40 -0.28
C GLN A 4 13.01 8.86 -0.92
N GLU A 5 13.04 8.49 -2.20
CA GLU A 5 11.91 7.86 -2.88
C GLU A 5 11.56 6.51 -2.23
N ARG A 6 12.56 5.70 -1.85
CA ARG A 6 12.33 4.45 -1.11
C ARG A 6 11.66 4.67 0.24
N ALA A 7 12.11 5.68 0.99
CA ALA A 7 11.51 6.02 2.28
C ALA A 7 10.07 6.50 2.12
N ALA A 8 9.78 7.30 1.10
CA ALA A 8 8.43 7.75 0.79
C ALA A 8 7.50 6.60 0.40
N LEU A 9 7.99 5.64 -0.38
CA LEU A 9 7.24 4.43 -0.72
C LEU A 9 6.96 3.57 0.51
N ALA A 10 7.95 3.38 1.38
CA ALA A 10 7.79 2.62 2.62
C ALA A 10 6.75 3.28 3.55
N GLN A 11 6.82 4.60 3.72
CA GLN A 11 5.84 5.34 4.51
C GLN A 11 4.43 5.18 3.94
N ARG A 12 4.29 5.32 2.61
CA ARG A 12 2.98 5.19 1.97
C ARG A 12 2.40 3.77 2.10
N LEU A 13 3.24 2.74 2.14
CA LEU A 13 2.80 1.37 2.39
C LEU A 13 2.33 1.19 3.83
N GLU A 14 3.05 1.76 4.80
CA GLU A 14 2.66 1.76 6.21
C GLU A 14 1.30 2.48 6.40
N ASP A 15 1.14 3.66 5.83
CA ASP A 15 -0.09 4.45 5.92
C ASP A 15 -1.28 3.66 5.33
N ALA A 16 -1.12 3.07 4.14
CA ALA A 16 -2.16 2.30 3.49
C ALA A 16 -2.55 1.02 4.27
N GLU A 17 -1.58 0.38 4.93
CA GLU A 17 -1.85 -0.78 5.79
C GLU A 17 -2.60 -0.37 7.07
N LEU A 18 -2.22 0.76 7.69
CA LEU A 18 -2.93 1.30 8.84
C LEU A 18 -4.38 1.69 8.50
N ASP A 19 -4.59 2.32 7.34
CA ASP A 19 -5.94 2.66 6.85
C ASP A 19 -6.79 1.41 6.58
N LEU A 20 -6.19 0.37 5.98
CA LEU A 20 -6.85 -0.91 5.77
C LEU A 20 -7.25 -1.58 7.09
N GLN A 21 -6.33 -1.64 8.06
CA GLN A 21 -6.59 -2.19 9.38
C GLN A 21 -7.67 -1.40 10.11
N GLY A 22 -7.61 -0.06 10.05
CA GLY A 22 -8.63 0.83 10.60
C GLY A 22 -10.01 0.59 9.99
N ALA A 23 -10.10 0.46 8.66
CA ALA A 23 -11.34 0.18 7.97
C ALA A 23 -11.90 -1.22 8.29
N MET A 24 -11.03 -2.22 8.47
CA MET A 24 -11.43 -3.56 8.91
C MET A 24 -11.96 -3.56 10.35
N HIS A 25 -11.32 -2.82 11.25
CA HIS A 25 -11.75 -2.70 12.63
C HIS A 25 -13.08 -1.92 12.76
N GLY A 26 -13.26 -0.88 11.94
CA GLY A 26 -14.47 -0.06 11.89
C GLY A 26 -15.63 -0.65 11.08
N LEU A 27 -15.58 -1.93 10.70
CA LEU A 27 -16.61 -2.57 9.90
C LEU A 27 -17.85 -2.89 10.74
N ASP A 28 -18.87 -2.05 10.64
CA ASP A 28 -20.17 -2.20 11.33
C ASP A 28 -21.29 -2.75 10.42
N GLY A 29 -20.97 -3.07 9.17
CA GLY A 29 -21.92 -3.58 8.16
C GLY A 29 -22.67 -2.48 7.39
N SER A 30 -22.50 -1.20 7.75
CA SER A 30 -23.08 -0.08 7.01
C SER A 30 -22.54 -0.01 5.58
N PRO A 31 -23.31 0.54 4.61
CA PRO A 31 -22.80 0.87 3.29
C PRO A 31 -21.51 1.71 3.35
N GLU A 32 -21.46 2.69 4.26
CA GLU A 32 -20.33 3.60 4.42
C GLU A 32 -19.07 2.88 4.89
N ALA A 33 -19.18 1.97 5.88
CA ALA A 33 -18.04 1.18 6.33
C ALA A 33 -17.56 0.19 5.26
N ARG A 34 -18.47 -0.37 4.47
CA ARG A 34 -18.11 -1.23 3.33
C ARG A 34 -17.39 -0.47 2.23
N THR A 35 -17.83 0.75 1.92
CA THR A 35 -17.16 1.64 0.96
C THR A 35 -15.76 1.99 1.44
N ARG A 36 -15.60 2.43 2.70
CA ARG A 36 -14.29 2.72 3.29
C ARG A 36 -13.33 1.52 3.22
N LEU A 37 -13.81 0.33 3.53
CA LEU A 37 -13.02 -0.90 3.41
C LEU A 37 -12.64 -1.22 1.96
N ALA A 38 -13.53 -0.98 1.00
CA ALA A 38 -13.23 -1.20 -0.42
C ALA A 38 -12.15 -0.23 -0.92
N GLU A 39 -12.25 1.04 -0.56
CA GLU A 39 -11.27 2.08 -0.91
C GLU A 39 -9.91 1.79 -0.30
N ALA A 40 -9.85 1.48 1.01
CA ALA A 40 -8.59 1.16 1.69
C ALA A 40 -7.91 -0.09 1.10
N ARG A 41 -8.69 -1.09 0.69
CA ARG A 41 -8.16 -2.28 -0.01
C ARG A 41 -7.56 -1.93 -1.37
N GLU A 42 -8.19 -1.04 -2.12
CA GLU A 42 -7.70 -0.64 -3.43
C GLU A 42 -6.40 0.16 -3.30
N GLU A 43 -6.33 1.12 -2.38
CA GLU A 43 -5.10 1.90 -2.13
C GLU A 43 -3.97 0.98 -1.67
N HIS A 44 -4.22 0.09 -0.69
CA HIS A 44 -3.20 -0.86 -0.24
C HIS A 44 -2.67 -1.72 -1.39
N ARG A 45 -3.55 -2.25 -2.25
CA ARG A 45 -3.14 -3.03 -3.43
C ARG A 45 -2.33 -2.21 -4.42
N ALA A 46 -2.71 -0.96 -4.66
CA ALA A 46 -2.00 -0.08 -5.58
C ALA A 46 -0.57 0.21 -5.09
N VAL A 47 -0.42 0.51 -3.80
CA VAL A 47 0.89 0.78 -3.19
C VAL A 47 1.74 -0.49 -3.14
N GLU A 48 1.15 -1.64 -2.81
CA GLU A 48 1.85 -2.93 -2.83
C GLU A 48 2.34 -3.30 -4.24
N ALA A 49 1.50 -3.10 -5.26
CA ALA A 49 1.89 -3.32 -6.65
C ALA A 49 3.07 -2.42 -7.06
N HIS A 50 3.03 -1.15 -6.67
CA HIS A 50 4.13 -0.22 -6.92
C HIS A 50 5.42 -0.69 -6.22
N ALA A 51 5.33 -1.13 -4.97
CA ALA A 51 6.47 -1.65 -4.23
C ALA A 51 7.09 -2.88 -4.87
N ARG A 52 6.26 -3.83 -5.36
CA ARG A 52 6.72 -5.01 -6.08
C ARG A 52 7.46 -4.67 -7.37
N VAL A 53 6.95 -3.70 -8.15
CA VAL A 53 7.62 -3.24 -9.38
C VAL A 53 8.99 -2.65 -9.05
N VAL A 54 9.08 -1.82 -8.01
CA VAL A 54 10.35 -1.23 -7.56
C VAL A 54 11.34 -2.32 -7.14
N LEU A 55 10.91 -3.29 -6.33
CA LEU A 55 11.78 -4.39 -5.88
C LEU A 55 12.31 -5.21 -7.06
N ALA A 56 11.44 -5.58 -8.01
CA ALA A 56 11.84 -6.34 -9.20
C ALA A 56 12.86 -5.59 -10.07
N LEU A 57 12.69 -4.27 -10.22
CA LEU A 57 13.66 -3.43 -10.94
C LEU A 57 15.01 -3.37 -10.23
N GLN A 58 15.02 -3.34 -8.90
CA GLN A 58 16.25 -3.36 -8.10
C GLN A 58 16.99 -4.69 -8.23
N GLU A 59 16.30 -5.82 -8.13
CA GLU A 59 16.87 -7.16 -8.31
C GLU A 59 17.51 -7.32 -9.70
N THR A 60 16.82 -6.82 -10.74
CA THR A 60 17.34 -6.86 -12.12
C THR A 60 18.58 -5.98 -12.27
N SER A 61 18.60 -4.80 -11.64
CA SER A 61 19.75 -3.89 -11.70
C SER A 61 20.97 -4.39 -10.92
N ALA A 62 20.77 -5.24 -9.90
CA ALA A 62 21.86 -5.82 -9.12
C ALA A 62 22.51 -7.05 -9.79
N ALA A 63 21.85 -7.61 -10.80
CA ALA A 63 22.32 -8.77 -11.57
C ALA A 63 23.06 -8.40 -12.86
N ALA A 64 23.18 -7.11 -13.19
CA ALA A 64 23.85 -6.57 -14.39
C ALA A 64 25.22 -5.97 -14.03
#